data_AF-Q93L68-F1
#
_entry.id   AF-Q93L68-F1
#
_cell.length_a   1.000
_cell.length_b   1.000
_cell.length_c   1.000
_cell.angle_alpha   90.00
_cell.angle_beta   90.00
_cell.angle_gamma   90.00
#
_symmetry.space_group_name_H-M   'P 1'
#
loop_
_entity.id
_entity.type
_entity.pdbx_description
1 polymer ?
#
loop_
_entity_poly.entity_id
_entity_poly.type
_entity_poly.pdbx_seq_one_letter_code
_entity_poly.pdbx_strand_id
1 'polypeptide(L)'
;MGLGRVRTYIQSGNVLFESEEEEEPLRERIEQEIAVAHGFSVSVVLRTAEELRRIAASCLFSEDALTKAEASAEGESLYVGFLLREPSREGMERLAPYKNEDEQYYIAGREIFLLFSRSVRNSKLSANLQKLDVR
;
A
#
# COMPACT_ATOMS: atom_id res chain seq x y z
N MET A 1 19.59 16.18 -2.70
CA MET A 1 18.10 16.15 -2.71
C MET A 1 17.44 17.29 -1.95
N GLY A 2 18.05 17.91 -0.92
CA GLY A 2 17.50 19.14 -0.33
C GLY A 2 16.22 18.97 0.54
N LEU A 3 15.87 17.73 0.92
CA LEU A 3 14.68 17.44 1.71
C LEU A 3 14.86 17.86 3.17
N GLY A 4 13.80 18.43 3.76
CA GLY A 4 13.78 18.91 5.14
C GLY A 4 13.44 17.82 6.16
N ARG A 5 13.92 17.99 7.40
CA ARG A 5 13.54 17.20 8.60
C ARG A 5 13.47 15.67 8.36
N VAL A 6 14.42 15.14 7.59
CA VAL A 6 14.45 13.73 7.19
C VAL A 6 14.63 12.81 8.39
N ARG A 7 13.78 11.79 8.49
CA ARG A 7 13.82 10.73 9.49
C ARG A 7 13.46 9.40 8.84
N THR A 8 14.12 8.33 9.26
CA THR A 8 13.76 6.97 8.84
C THR A 8 12.94 6.29 9.94
N TYR A 9 12.09 5.36 9.54
CA TYR A 9 11.37 4.48 10.45
C TYR A 9 11.87 3.06 10.27
N ILE A 10 12.54 2.54 11.31
CA ILE A 10 13.17 1.19 11.37
C ILE A 10 13.97 0.86 10.10
N GLN A 11 14.14 -0.43 9.77
CA GLN A 11 14.78 -0.89 8.53
C GLN A 11 13.73 -1.42 7.54
N SER A 12 12.63 -0.68 7.37
CA SER A 12 11.50 -1.10 6.53
C SER A 12 11.32 -0.29 5.25
N GLY A 13 12.26 0.60 4.92
CA GLY A 13 12.17 1.47 3.74
C GLY A 13 11.21 2.66 3.89
N ASN A 14 10.80 3.00 5.11
CA ASN A 14 9.92 4.13 5.39
C ASN A 14 10.71 5.38 5.77
N VAL A 15 10.43 6.50 5.09
CA VAL A 15 11.12 7.78 5.29
C VAL A 15 10.10 8.89 5.44
N LEU A 16 10.23 9.67 6.51
CA LEU A 16 9.49 10.90 6.74
C LEU A 16 10.40 12.08 6.41
N PHE A 17 9.91 13.02 5.62
CA PHE A 17 10.64 14.22 5.26
C PHE A 17 9.66 15.34 4.91
N GLU A 18 10.18 16.53 4.65
CA GLU A 18 9.42 17.68 4.20
C GLU A 18 9.94 18.21 2.88
N SER A 19 9.00 18.64 2.04
CA SER A 19 9.24 19.18 0.71
C SER A 19 8.08 20.11 0.35
N GLU A 20 8.38 21.14 -0.43
CA GLU A 20 7.39 22.01 -1.10
C GLU A 20 7.21 21.62 -2.58
N GLU A 21 7.92 20.59 -3.05
CA GLU A 21 7.84 20.10 -4.41
C GLU A 21 6.61 19.20 -4.63
N GLU A 22 6.08 19.23 -5.85
CA GLU A 22 4.99 18.36 -6.31
C GLU A 22 5.37 16.88 -6.28
N GLU A 23 4.39 16.01 -6.07
CA GLU A 23 4.57 14.57 -5.84
C GLU A 23 5.36 13.88 -6.96
N GLU A 24 4.98 14.10 -8.22
CA GLU A 24 5.51 13.38 -9.37
C GLU A 24 6.99 13.68 -9.65
N PRO A 25 7.44 14.95 -9.83
CA PRO A 25 8.85 15.25 -10.01
C PRO A 25 9.71 14.82 -8.82
N LEU A 26 9.17 14.97 -7.60
CA LEU A 26 9.87 14.56 -6.39
C LEU A 26 10.08 13.05 -6.33
N ARG A 27 9.04 12.27 -6.64
CA ARG A 27 9.09 10.81 -6.72
C ARG A 27 10.14 10.35 -7.73
N GLU A 28 10.09 10.85 -8.96
CA GLU A 28 11.04 10.50 -10.02
C GLU A 28 12.48 10.78 -9.60
N ARG A 29 12.71 11.95 -8.98
CA ARG A 29 14.04 12.30 -8.45
C ARG A 29 14.48 11.35 -7.35
N ILE A 30 13.60 10.96 -6.41
CA ILE A 30 13.95 9.99 -5.37
C ILE A 30 14.31 8.62 -5.99
N GLU A 31 13.51 8.12 -6.93
CA GLU A 31 13.75 6.85 -7.62
C GLU A 31 15.08 6.86 -8.38
N GLN A 32 15.38 7.95 -9.08
CA GLN A 32 16.65 8.12 -9.81
C GLN A 32 17.85 8.12 -8.86
N GLU A 33 17.78 8.85 -7.75
CA GLU A 33 18.86 8.93 -6.77
C GLU A 33 19.10 7.57 -6.09
N ILE A 34 18.03 6.82 -5.80
CA ILE A 34 18.16 5.43 -5.29
C ILE A 34 18.87 4.56 -6.33
N ALA A 35 18.49 4.65 -7.61
CA ALA A 35 19.11 3.87 -8.67
C ALA A 35 20.60 4.21 -8.85
N VAL A 36 20.97 5.49 -8.79
CA VAL A 36 22.37 5.93 -8.87
C VAL A 36 23.16 5.47 -7.65
N ALA A 37 22.60 5.58 -6.44
CA ALA A 37 23.31 5.24 -5.21
C ALA A 37 23.45 3.72 -4.97
N HIS A 38 22.47 2.93 -5.40
CA HIS A 38 22.38 1.51 -5.05
C HIS A 38 22.40 0.55 -6.25
N GLY A 39 22.33 1.06 -7.48
CA GLY A 39 22.43 0.25 -8.70
C GLY A 39 21.17 -0.55 -9.04
N PHE A 40 20.02 -0.24 -8.44
CA PHE A 40 18.74 -0.88 -8.75
C PHE A 40 17.58 0.12 -8.75
N SER A 41 16.59 -0.13 -9.60
CA SER A 41 15.37 0.68 -9.68
C SER A 41 14.31 0.17 -8.70
N VAL A 42 13.64 1.09 -8.01
CA VAL A 42 12.49 0.82 -7.15
C VAL A 42 11.38 1.81 -7.46
N SER A 43 10.14 1.40 -7.22
CA SER A 43 9.00 2.31 -7.17
C SER A 43 8.92 2.97 -5.80
N VAL A 44 8.76 4.29 -5.77
CA VAL A 44 8.58 5.06 -4.54
C VAL A 44 7.14 5.54 -4.45
N VAL A 45 6.50 5.32 -3.31
CA VAL A 45 5.17 5.87 -3.04
C VAL A 45 5.30 7.00 -2.04
N LEU A 46 4.68 8.13 -2.36
CA LEU A 46 4.62 9.30 -1.50
C LEU A 46 3.22 9.48 -0.93
N ARG A 47 3.12 9.77 0.36
CA ARG A 47 1.89 10.16 1.04
C ARG A 47 2.16 11.29 2.01
N THR A 48 1.33 12.31 1.95
CA THR A 48 1.31 13.40 2.92
C THR A 48 0.80 12.91 4.27
N ALA A 49 1.13 13.65 5.33
CA ALA A 49 0.60 13.36 6.67
C ALA A 49 -0.94 13.41 6.72
N GLU A 50 -1.56 14.27 5.92
CA GLU A 50 -3.02 14.37 5.83
C GLU A 50 -3.64 13.17 5.12
N GLU A 51 -3.04 12.70 4.02
CA GLU A 51 -3.46 11.46 3.37
C GLU A 51 -3.34 10.27 4.32
N LEU A 52 -2.21 10.10 5.02
CA LEU A 52 -2.05 8.98 5.96
C LEU A 52 -3.11 9.00 7.08
N ARG A 53 -3.46 10.18 7.61
CA ARG A 53 -4.55 10.31 8.60
C ARG A 53 -5.90 9.93 8.00
N ARG A 54 -6.20 10.37 6.77
CA ARG A 54 -7.44 10.00 6.07
C ARG A 54 -7.53 8.51 5.82
N ILE A 55 -6.44 7.89 5.37
CA ILE A 55 -6.37 6.45 5.08
C ILE A 55 -6.62 5.65 6.35
N ALA A 56 -6.00 6.03 7.48
CA ALA A 56 -6.24 5.38 8.77
C ALA A 56 -7.71 5.49 9.24
N ALA A 57 -8.38 6.60 8.93
CA ALA A 57 -9.79 6.81 9.28
C ALA A 57 -10.79 6.22 8.28
N SER A 58 -10.33 5.74 7.11
CA SER A 58 -11.20 5.30 6.00
C SER A 58 -11.31 3.78 5.88
N CYS A 59 -10.96 3.02 6.92
CA CYS A 59 -11.09 1.58 6.89
C CYS A 59 -12.57 1.18 6.67
N LEU A 60 -12.83 0.47 5.56
CA LEU A 60 -14.18 0.10 5.13
C LEU A 60 -14.67 -1.25 5.70
N PHE A 61 -13.82 -1.95 6.46
CA PHE A 61 -14.21 -3.19 7.13
C PHE A 61 -14.99 -2.89 8.41
N SER A 62 -16.06 -3.64 8.66
CA SER A 62 -16.81 -3.54 9.91
C SER A 62 -15.99 -4.06 11.09
N GLU A 63 -16.27 -3.55 12.29
CA GLU A 63 -15.62 -4.03 13.52
C GLU A 63 -15.79 -5.55 13.73
N ASP A 64 -16.96 -6.09 13.38
CA ASP A 64 -17.22 -7.54 13.44
C ASP A 64 -16.32 -8.32 12.47
N ALA A 65 -16.10 -7.82 11.26
CA ALA A 65 -15.20 -8.45 10.29
C ALA A 65 -13.74 -8.41 10.77
N LEU A 66 -13.30 -7.27 11.31
CA LEU A 66 -11.96 -7.11 11.87
C LEU A 66 -11.73 -8.05 13.05
N THR A 67 -12.67 -8.09 14.00
CA THR A 67 -12.58 -8.95 15.19
C THR A 67 -12.52 -10.43 14.81
N LYS A 68 -13.36 -10.85 13.85
CA LYS A 68 -13.35 -12.24 13.35
C LYS A 68 -12.03 -12.58 12.69
N ALA A 69 -11.51 -11.71 11.84
CA ALA A 69 -10.26 -11.94 11.15
C ALA A 69 -9.07 -11.99 12.14
N GLU A 70 -8.98 -11.08 13.11
CA GLU A 70 -7.97 -11.13 14.18
C GLU A 70 -8.04 -12.42 14.99
N ALA A 71 -9.23 -12.92 15.31
CA ALA A 71 -9.40 -14.13 16.11
C ALA A 71 -8.95 -15.41 15.39
N SER A 72 -8.99 -15.44 14.06
CA SER A 72 -8.65 -16.62 13.25
C SER A 72 -7.32 -16.50 12.50
N ALA A 73 -6.77 -15.29 12.35
CA ALA A 73 -5.57 -15.06 11.59
C ALA A 73 -4.30 -15.54 12.31
N GLU A 74 -3.37 -16.04 11.51
CA GLU A 74 -2.00 -16.30 11.93
C GLU A 74 -1.15 -15.04 11.65
N GLY A 75 -1.21 -14.08 12.57
CA GLY A 75 -0.49 -12.80 12.50
C GLY A 75 -1.39 -11.60 12.21
N GLU A 76 -0.84 -10.57 11.57
CA GLU A 76 -1.62 -9.39 11.18
C GLU A 76 -2.69 -9.77 10.16
N SER A 77 -3.93 -9.34 10.42
CA SER A 77 -5.10 -9.62 9.58
C SER A 77 -5.43 -8.47 8.63
N LEU A 78 -5.13 -7.22 9.01
CA LEU A 78 -5.45 -6.01 8.25
C LEU A 78 -4.19 -5.40 7.61
N TYR A 79 -4.25 -5.13 6.31
CA TYR A 79 -3.17 -4.47 5.58
C TYR A 79 -3.71 -3.35 4.71
N VAL A 80 -2.84 -2.38 4.45
CA VAL A 80 -3.05 -1.33 3.46
C VAL A 80 -1.93 -1.40 2.44
N GLY A 81 -2.30 -1.57 1.17
CA GLY A 81 -1.41 -1.41 0.03
C GLY A 81 -1.54 0.00 -0.54
N PHE A 82 -0.41 0.67 -0.75
CA PHE A 82 -0.39 1.96 -1.44
C PHE A 82 -0.05 1.78 -2.92
N LEU A 83 -0.88 2.35 -3.77
CA LEU A 83 -0.77 2.28 -5.22
C LEU A 83 -0.26 3.63 -5.74
N LEU A 84 0.46 3.61 -6.86
CA LEU A 84 0.92 4.86 -7.49
C LEU A 84 -0.26 5.63 -8.11
N ARG A 85 -1.24 4.89 -8.63
CA ARG A 85 -2.44 5.40 -9.29
C ARG A 85 -3.64 4.52 -8.97
N GLU A 86 -4.82 5.05 -9.23
CA GLU A 86 -6.07 4.30 -9.11
C GLU A 86 -6.10 3.15 -10.13
N PRO A 87 -6.45 1.91 -9.72
CA PRO A 87 -6.58 0.79 -10.65
C PRO A 87 -7.64 1.02 -11.71
N SER A 88 -7.33 0.57 -12.93
CA SER A 88 -8.33 0.51 -13.99
C SER A 88 -9.43 -0.51 -13.64
N ARG A 89 -10.61 -0.34 -14.24
CA ARG A 89 -11.70 -1.32 -14.12
C ARG A 89 -11.25 -2.73 -14.51
N GLU A 90 -10.48 -2.86 -15.59
CA GLU A 90 -9.94 -4.14 -16.04
C GLU A 90 -9.00 -4.74 -14.99
N GLY A 91 -8.11 -3.94 -14.38
CA GLY A 91 -7.24 -4.39 -13.30
C GLY A 91 -8.03 -4.92 -12.10
N MET A 92 -9.12 -4.22 -11.74
CA MET A 92 -10.03 -4.66 -10.67
C MET A 92 -10.76 -5.96 -11.02
N GLU A 93 -11.25 -6.10 -12.26
CA GLU A 93 -11.91 -7.32 -12.75
C GLU A 93 -10.95 -8.53 -12.75
N ARG A 94 -9.66 -8.31 -13.02
CA ARG A 94 -8.62 -9.35 -12.95
C ARG A 94 -8.29 -9.78 -11.51
N LEU A 95 -8.50 -8.91 -10.52
CA LEU A 95 -8.28 -9.21 -9.10
C LEU A 95 -9.52 -9.83 -8.42
N ALA A 96 -10.72 -9.49 -8.90
CA ALA A 96 -11.99 -9.93 -8.32
C ALA A 96 -12.10 -11.44 -8.03
N PRO A 97 -11.60 -12.36 -8.88
CA PRO A 97 -11.69 -13.80 -8.62
C PRO A 97 -10.93 -14.28 -7.38
N TYR A 98 -10.03 -13.46 -6.82
CA TYR A 98 -9.26 -13.81 -5.63
C TYR A 98 -9.95 -13.40 -4.33
N LYS A 99 -11.01 -12.58 -4.40
CA LYS A 99 -11.83 -12.21 -3.25
C LYS A 99 -12.66 -13.41 -2.80
N ASN A 100 -12.58 -13.74 -1.52
CA ASN A 100 -13.34 -14.84 -0.92
C ASN A 100 -13.51 -14.60 0.59
N GLU A 101 -14.28 -15.44 1.29
CA GLU A 101 -14.59 -15.26 2.72
C GLU A 101 -13.35 -15.11 3.63
N ASP A 102 -12.24 -15.78 3.29
CA ASP A 102 -10.97 -15.70 4.02
C ASP A 102 -10.08 -14.52 3.58
N GLU A 103 -10.30 -13.97 2.39
CA GLU A 103 -9.46 -12.94 1.77
C GLU A 103 -10.34 -11.84 1.13
N GLN A 104 -10.57 -10.76 1.87
CA GLN A 104 -11.40 -9.65 1.44
C GLN A 104 -10.55 -8.43 1.06
N TYR A 105 -11.07 -7.61 0.15
CA TYR A 105 -10.46 -6.32 -0.15
C TYR A 105 -11.48 -5.24 -0.50
N TYR A 106 -11.03 -3.99 -0.32
CA TYR A 106 -11.66 -2.77 -0.80
C TYR A 106 -10.62 -1.85 -1.43
N ILE A 107 -10.94 -1.27 -2.58
CA ILE A 107 -10.11 -0.26 -3.25
C ILE A 107 -10.79 1.09 -3.06
N ALA A 108 -10.03 2.09 -2.64
CA ALA A 108 -10.48 3.47 -2.52
C ALA A 108 -9.38 4.37 -3.08
N GLY A 109 -9.58 4.89 -4.31
CA GLY A 109 -8.59 5.71 -4.98
C GLY A 109 -7.25 4.98 -5.16
N ARG A 110 -6.19 5.46 -4.49
CA ARG A 110 -4.83 4.93 -4.61
C ARG A 110 -4.47 3.97 -3.48
N GLU A 111 -5.48 3.46 -2.76
CA GLU A 111 -5.31 2.57 -1.63
C GLU A 111 -6.13 1.30 -1.81
N ILE A 112 -5.54 0.17 -1.40
CA ILE A 112 -6.24 -1.10 -1.26
C ILE A 112 -6.17 -1.56 0.20
N PHE A 113 -7.33 -1.71 0.82
CA PHE A 113 -7.48 -2.30 2.14
C PHE A 113 -7.68 -3.81 1.96
N LEU A 114 -6.92 -4.61 2.70
CA LEU A 114 -6.89 -6.06 2.60
C LEU A 114 -7.17 -6.65 3.98
N LEU A 115 -8.08 -7.62 4.06
CA LEU A 115 -8.39 -8.35 5.28
C LEU A 115 -8.22 -9.84 5.05
N PHE A 116 -7.38 -10.46 5.87
CA PHE A 116 -7.07 -11.88 5.81
C PHE A 116 -7.53 -12.55 7.11
N SER A 117 -8.43 -13.53 7.00
CA SER A 117 -8.92 -14.32 8.13
C SER A 117 -8.00 -15.50 8.47
N ARG A 118 -6.99 -15.77 7.63
CA ARG A 118 -5.99 -16.83 7.86
C ARG A 118 -4.58 -16.25 7.84
N SER A 119 -3.89 -16.29 6.69
CA SER A 119 -2.52 -15.77 6.59
C SER A 119 -2.29 -15.09 5.25
N VAL A 120 -1.65 -13.93 5.30
CA VAL A 120 -1.18 -13.23 4.09
C VAL A 120 -0.12 -14.05 3.32
N ARG A 121 0.65 -14.91 4.01
CA ARG A 121 1.81 -15.60 3.41
C ARG A 121 1.43 -16.57 2.27
N ASN A 122 0.25 -17.19 2.38
CA ASN A 122 -0.26 -18.16 1.41
C ASN A 122 -1.46 -17.61 0.63
N SER A 123 -1.71 -16.29 0.73
CA SER A 123 -2.87 -15.67 0.12
C SER A 123 -2.75 -15.61 -1.40
N LYS A 124 -3.80 -16.08 -2.08
CA LYS A 124 -3.89 -15.95 -3.54
C LYS A 124 -4.15 -14.50 -3.94
N LEU A 125 -4.91 -13.75 -3.15
CA LEU A 125 -5.16 -12.33 -3.36
C LEU A 125 -3.87 -11.52 -3.32
N SER A 126 -3.06 -11.69 -2.27
CA SER A 126 -1.78 -10.99 -2.09
C SER A 126 -0.81 -11.31 -3.23
N ALA A 127 -0.70 -12.58 -3.63
CA ALA A 127 0.14 -13.03 -4.73
C ALA A 127 -0.30 -12.52 -6.12
N ASN A 128 -1.47 -11.90 -6.24
CA ASN A 128 -2.03 -11.41 -7.50
C ASN A 128 -2.29 -9.90 -7.51
N LEU A 129 -1.84 -9.14 -6.50
CA LEU A 129 -1.99 -7.68 -6.45
C LEU A 129 -1.39 -6.95 -7.66
N GLN A 130 -0.34 -7.50 -8.27
CA GLN A 130 0.26 -6.99 -9.51
C GLN A 130 -0.73 -6.93 -10.69
N LYS A 131 -1.84 -7.66 -10.64
CA LYS A 131 -2.87 -7.64 -11.68
C LYS A 131 -3.64 -6.33 -11.75
N LEU A 132 -3.56 -5.50 -10.72
CA LEU A 132 -4.12 -4.15 -10.74
C LEU A 132 -3.43 -3.23 -11.76
N ASP A 133 -2.20 -3.58 -12.18
CA ASP A 133 -1.44 -2.84 -13.19
C ASP A 133 -1.24 -1.35 -12.85
N VAL A 134 -0.89 -1.10 -11.58
CA VAL A 134 -0.75 0.23 -10.97
C VAL A 134 0.68 0.54 -10.53
N ARG A 135 1.66 -0.09 -11.18
CA ARG A 135 3.08 0.25 -11.05
C ARG A 135 3.48 1.37 -12.01
#